data_AF-A0A443K7W3-F1
#
_entry.id   AF-A0A443K7W3-F1
#
_cell.length_a   1.000
_cell.length_b   1.000
_cell.length_c   1.000
_cell.angle_alpha   90.00
_cell.angle_beta   90.00
_cell.angle_gamma   90.00
#
_symmetry.space_group_name_H-M   'P 1'
#
loop_
_entity.id
_entity.type
_entity.pdbx_description
1 polymer ?
#
loop_
_entity_poly.entity_id
_entity_poly.type
_entity_poly.pdbx_seq_one_letter_code
_entity_poly.pdbx_strand_id
1 'polypeptide(L)'
;MASSQHNDTPAQINRRSVLTAALAAPLAAVPAVAVAADTPVMALFREWVRLSALMDGGEVNDELVDDYVDQRGDLEIKIASTKAETPMDALMKVCAITDFGFYGNGDHGLPEAWAEARALVGQPA
;
A
#
# COMPACT_ATOMS: atom_id res chain seq x y z
N MET A 1 56.42 40.65 -1.74
CA MET A 1 55.70 39.54 -2.39
C MET A 1 54.79 38.92 -1.34
N ALA A 2 53.47 39.10 -1.48
CA ALA A 2 52.47 38.36 -0.72
C ALA A 2 51.26 38.15 -1.65
N SER A 3 50.97 36.88 -1.92
CA SER A 3 49.85 36.40 -2.74
C SER A 3 48.59 36.17 -1.89
N SER A 4 47.47 35.97 -2.60
CA SER A 4 46.18 35.40 -2.19
C SER A 4 45.19 36.38 -1.54
N GLN A 5 43.89 36.41 -1.88
CA GLN A 5 43.00 35.30 -2.25
C GLN A 5 41.96 35.71 -3.31
N HIS A 6 41.72 34.84 -4.31
CA HIS A 6 40.54 34.86 -5.18
C HIS A 6 39.49 33.95 -4.53
N ASN A 7 38.32 34.48 -4.17
CA ASN A 7 37.21 33.72 -3.62
C ASN A 7 36.40 33.09 -4.78
N ASP A 8 36.59 31.80 -5.02
CA ASP A 8 35.72 31.02 -5.91
C ASP A 8 34.38 30.75 -5.21
N THR A 9 33.31 31.36 -5.71
CA THR A 9 31.94 31.06 -5.27
C THR A 9 31.42 29.87 -6.08
N PRO A 10 30.88 28.80 -5.47
CA PRO A 10 30.37 27.65 -6.22
C PRO A 10 29.16 28.06 -7.06
N ALA A 11 29.14 27.61 -8.32
CA ALA A 11 28.12 27.94 -9.31
C ALA A 11 26.71 27.67 -8.79
N GLN A 12 25.89 28.72 -8.77
CA GLN A 12 24.49 28.66 -8.35
C GLN A 12 23.66 27.88 -9.38
N ILE A 13 23.29 26.65 -9.04
CA ILE A 13 22.47 25.80 -9.92
C ILE A 13 21.06 26.41 -10.05
N ASN A 14 20.74 26.89 -11.25
CA ASN A 14 19.42 27.41 -11.58
C ASN A 14 18.42 26.25 -11.73
N ARG A 15 17.59 26.05 -10.71
CA ARG A 15 16.54 25.02 -10.67
C ARG A 15 15.61 25.06 -11.89
N ARG A 16 15.37 26.23 -12.47
CA ARG A 16 14.54 26.40 -13.66
C ARG A 16 15.19 25.77 -14.90
N SER A 17 16.51 25.86 -15.02
CA SER A 17 17.27 25.23 -16.11
C SER A 17 17.23 23.70 -16.03
N VAL A 18 17.24 23.15 -14.82
CA VAL A 18 17.12 21.70 -14.58
C VAL A 18 15.74 21.18 -15.01
N LEU A 19 14.67 21.89 -14.65
CA LEU A 19 13.31 21.50 -15.03
C LEU A 19 13.08 21.58 -16.55
N THR A 20 13.60 22.62 -17.21
CA THR A 20 13.50 22.75 -18.67
C THR A 20 14.25 21.63 -19.40
N ALA A 21 15.43 21.21 -18.90
CA ALA A 21 16.18 20.12 -19.49
C ALA A 21 15.47 18.75 -19.33
N ALA A 22 14.81 18.51 -18.20
CA ALA A 22 14.04 17.29 -17.96
C ALA A 22 12.82 17.18 -18.89
N LEU A 23 12.18 18.30 -19.22
CA LEU A 23 11.02 18.36 -20.13
C LEU A 23 11.41 18.27 -21.61
N ALA A 24 12.66 18.61 -21.96
CA ALA A 24 13.18 18.52 -23.33
C ALA A 24 13.84 17.18 -23.65
N ALA A 25 13.95 16.27 -22.67
CA ALA A 25 14.44 14.93 -22.90
C ALA A 25 13.43 14.15 -23.77
N PRO A 26 13.89 13.42 -24.81
CA PRO A 26 13.01 12.54 -25.56
C PRO A 26 12.40 11.55 -24.56
N LEU A 27 11.06 11.49 -24.53
CA LEU A 27 10.31 10.47 -23.81
C LEU A 27 10.72 9.13 -24.43
N ALA A 28 11.78 8.51 -23.89
CA ALA A 28 12.01 7.10 -24.08
C ALA A 28 10.69 6.43 -23.69
N ALA A 29 10.15 5.61 -24.60
CA ALA A 29 8.88 4.92 -24.40
C ALA A 29 8.94 4.24 -23.03
N VAL A 30 8.26 4.83 -22.04
CA VAL A 30 8.08 4.21 -20.74
C VAL A 30 7.38 2.91 -21.07
N PRO A 31 7.98 1.73 -20.78
CA PRO A 31 7.29 0.48 -21.02
C PRO A 31 5.94 0.61 -20.31
N ALA A 32 4.86 0.46 -21.07
CA ALA A 32 3.53 0.47 -20.50
C ALA A 32 3.53 -0.60 -19.41
N VAL A 33 3.59 -0.15 -18.15
CA VAL A 33 3.39 -1.04 -17.02
C VAL A 33 1.96 -1.51 -17.21
N ALA A 34 1.80 -2.77 -17.58
CA ALA A 34 0.50 -3.39 -17.63
C ALA A 34 -0.13 -3.14 -16.27
N VAL A 35 -1.17 -2.32 -16.24
CA VAL A 35 -1.99 -2.16 -15.04
C VAL A 35 -2.50 -3.56 -14.76
N ALA A 36 -1.94 -4.20 -13.72
CA ALA A 36 -2.40 -5.52 -13.31
C ALA A 36 -3.91 -5.40 -13.11
N ALA A 37 -4.65 -6.31 -13.75
CA ALA A 37 -6.10 -6.33 -13.59
C ALA A 37 -6.41 -6.39 -12.10
N ASP A 38 -7.33 -5.53 -11.68
CA ASP A 38 -7.69 -5.38 -10.28
C ASP A 38 -8.29 -6.69 -9.78
N THR A 39 -7.66 -7.32 -8.78
CA THR A 39 -8.18 -8.56 -8.22
C THR A 39 -9.38 -8.26 -7.31
N PRO A 40 -10.28 -9.22 -7.09
CA PRO A 40 -11.37 -9.05 -6.13
C PRO A 40 -10.87 -8.70 -4.71
N VAL A 41 -9.73 -9.27 -4.28
CA VAL A 41 -9.14 -8.97 -2.97
C VAL A 41 -8.63 -7.53 -2.91
N MET A 42 -8.00 -7.03 -3.97
CA MET A 42 -7.53 -5.64 -4.04
C MET A 42 -8.70 -4.64 -3.94
N ALA A 43 -9.84 -4.93 -4.58
CA ALA A 43 -11.03 -4.11 -4.48
C ALA A 43 -11.60 -4.05 -3.06
N LEU A 44 -11.73 -5.20 -2.39
CA LEU A 44 -12.18 -5.27 -1.01
C LEU A 44 -11.20 -4.60 -0.04
N PHE A 45 -9.90 -4.78 -0.25
CA PHE A 45 -8.87 -4.18 0.58
C PHE A 45 -8.90 -2.65 0.52
N ARG A 46 -9.13 -2.06 -0.67
CA ARG A 46 -9.30 -0.60 -0.79
C ARG A 46 -10.52 -0.09 -0.03
N GLU A 47 -11.61 -0.84 -0.05
CA GLU A 47 -12.80 -0.50 0.72
C GLU A 47 -12.53 -0.58 2.22
N TRP A 48 -11.77 -1.58 2.66
CA TRP A 48 -11.35 -1.70 4.06
C TRP A 48 -10.47 -0.51 4.48
N VAL A 49 -9.50 -0.12 3.65
CA VAL A 49 -8.69 1.09 3.91
C VAL A 49 -9.56 2.35 3.98
N ARG A 50 -10.54 2.48 3.08
CA ARG A 50 -11.47 3.61 3.08
C ARG A 50 -12.28 3.67 4.37
N LEU A 51 -12.77 2.53 4.84
CA LEU A 51 -13.54 2.43 6.07
C LEU A 51 -12.67 2.78 7.28
N SER A 52 -11.45 2.24 7.39
CA SER A 52 -10.52 2.55 8.48
C SER A 52 -10.19 4.04 8.57
N ALA A 53 -10.02 4.72 7.43
CA ALA A 53 -9.74 6.15 7.40
C ALA A 53 -10.89 7.03 7.92
N LEU A 54 -12.13 6.53 7.94
CA LEU A 54 -13.26 7.27 8.50
C LEU A 54 -13.19 7.38 10.02
N MET A 55 -12.60 6.38 10.70
CA MET A 55 -12.46 6.37 12.16
C MET A 55 -11.32 7.27 12.64
N ASP A 56 -10.29 7.47 11.83
CA ASP A 56 -9.14 8.31 12.19
C ASP A 56 -9.44 9.82 12.17
N GLY A 57 -10.57 10.25 11.59
CA GLY A 57 -10.80 11.65 11.21
C GLY A 57 -12.03 12.36 11.80
N GLY A 58 -12.87 11.71 12.62
CA GLY A 58 -14.21 12.22 12.99
C GLY A 58 -14.49 12.36 14.50
N GLU A 59 -15.59 13.04 14.84
CA GLU A 59 -16.22 12.89 16.16
C GLU A 59 -16.80 11.48 16.26
N VAL A 60 -16.24 10.69 17.19
CA VAL A 60 -16.63 9.30 17.41
C VAL A 60 -17.69 9.25 18.51
N ASN A 61 -18.82 8.60 18.25
CA ASN A 61 -19.82 8.23 19.24
C ASN A 61 -20.05 6.72 19.22
N ASP A 62 -20.64 6.17 20.28
CA ASP A 62 -20.76 4.72 20.46
C ASP A 62 -21.53 4.03 19.32
N GLU A 63 -22.62 4.63 18.82
CA GLU A 63 -23.42 4.07 17.71
C GLU A 63 -22.62 4.00 16.40
N LEU A 64 -21.78 5.01 16.15
CA LEU A 64 -20.89 5.03 14.98
C LEU A 64 -19.73 4.05 15.11
N VAL A 65 -19.24 3.81 16.33
CA VAL A 65 -18.24 2.77 16.60
C VAL A 65 -18.82 1.39 16.34
N ASP A 66 -20.02 1.11 16.86
CA ASP A 66 -20.66 -0.19 16.69
C ASP A 66 -20.94 -0.50 15.22
N ASP A 67 -21.51 0.46 14.47
CA ASP A 67 -21.75 0.30 13.03
C ASP A 67 -20.44 0.13 12.24
N TYR A 68 -19.39 0.86 12.61
CA TYR A 68 -18.06 0.66 12.02
C TYR A 68 -17.49 -0.73 12.29
N VAL A 69 -17.57 -1.21 13.53
CA VAL A 69 -17.04 -2.52 13.92
C VAL A 69 -17.75 -3.63 13.15
N ASP A 70 -19.08 -3.56 13.03
CA ASP A 70 -19.86 -4.53 12.27
C ASP A 70 -19.50 -4.50 10.78
N GLN A 71 -19.48 -3.32 10.15
CA GLN A 71 -19.12 -3.19 8.74
C GLN A 71 -17.70 -3.64 8.45
N ARG A 72 -16.75 -3.33 9.34
CA ARG A 72 -15.35 -3.73 9.20
C ARG A 72 -15.19 -5.24 9.38
N GLY A 73 -15.85 -5.82 10.36
CA GLY A 73 -15.84 -7.27 10.60
C GLY A 73 -16.40 -8.06 9.42
N ASP A 74 -17.56 -7.65 8.88
CA ASP A 74 -18.15 -8.27 7.70
C ASP A 74 -17.22 -8.20 6.48
N LEU A 75 -16.55 -7.05 6.31
CA LEU A 75 -15.62 -6.85 5.22
C LEU A 75 -14.35 -7.69 5.37
N GLU A 76 -13.82 -7.84 6.58
CA GLU A 76 -12.68 -8.70 6.88
C GLU A 76 -12.98 -10.18 6.63
N ILE A 77 -14.17 -10.66 7.04
CA ILE A 77 -14.65 -12.01 6.74
C ILE A 77 -14.71 -12.22 5.21
N LYS A 78 -15.22 -11.23 4.49
CA LYS A 78 -15.32 -11.29 3.03
C LYS A 78 -13.94 -11.31 2.36
N ILE A 79 -13.00 -10.49 2.82
CA ILE A 79 -11.60 -10.50 2.36
C ILE A 79 -10.97 -11.87 2.61
N ALA A 80 -11.10 -12.43 3.82
CA ALA A 80 -10.56 -13.75 4.16
C ALA A 80 -11.09 -14.83 3.21
N SER A 81 -12.40 -14.83 2.96
CA SER A 81 -13.11 -15.83 2.14
C SER A 81 -12.91 -15.68 0.63
N THR A 82 -12.42 -14.53 0.15
CA THR A 82 -12.26 -14.26 -1.28
C THR A 82 -10.96 -14.87 -1.78
N LYS A 83 -10.98 -15.83 -2.70
CA LYS A 83 -9.77 -16.50 -3.22
C LYS A 83 -8.67 -15.51 -3.66
N ALA A 84 -7.44 -15.73 -3.21
CA ALA A 84 -6.28 -15.00 -3.70
C ALA A 84 -5.90 -15.43 -5.13
N GLU A 85 -5.69 -14.46 -6.01
CA GLU A 85 -5.23 -14.66 -7.40
C GLU A 85 -3.74 -14.37 -7.55
N THR A 86 -3.19 -13.54 -6.67
CA THR A 86 -1.78 -13.13 -6.67
C THR A 86 -1.16 -13.22 -5.27
N PRO A 87 0.19 -13.32 -5.15
CA PRO A 87 0.86 -13.25 -3.84
C PRO A 87 0.53 -11.95 -3.07
N MET A 88 0.26 -10.86 -3.78
CA MET A 88 -0.14 -9.59 -3.15
C MET A 88 -1.52 -9.69 -2.49
N ASP A 89 -2.44 -10.46 -3.04
CA ASP A 89 -3.76 -10.68 -2.43
C ASP A 89 -3.62 -11.37 -1.07
N ALA A 90 -2.76 -12.38 -0.98
CA ALA A 90 -2.50 -13.08 0.27
C ALA A 90 -1.91 -12.13 1.34
N LEU A 91 -1.01 -11.22 0.94
CA LEU A 91 -0.48 -10.19 1.85
C LEU A 91 -1.59 -9.22 2.30
N MET A 92 -2.41 -8.74 1.38
CA MET A 92 -3.52 -7.83 1.68
C MET A 92 -4.53 -8.44 2.64
N LYS A 93 -4.87 -9.73 2.47
CA LYS A 93 -5.71 -10.47 3.43
C LYS A 93 -5.12 -10.46 4.83
N VAL A 94 -3.84 -10.81 4.95
CA VAL A 94 -3.15 -10.81 6.25
C VAL A 94 -3.15 -9.42 6.86
N CYS A 95 -2.84 -8.39 6.07
CA CYS A 95 -2.87 -7.00 6.54
C CYS A 95 -4.25 -6.57 7.03
N ALA A 96 -5.33 -6.89 6.31
CA ALA A 96 -6.68 -6.52 6.72
C ALA A 96 -7.08 -7.22 8.03
N ILE A 97 -6.91 -8.54 8.11
CA ILE A 97 -7.38 -9.34 9.26
C ILE A 97 -6.57 -9.05 10.53
N THR A 98 -5.27 -8.76 10.39
CA THR A 98 -4.41 -8.40 11.52
C THR A 98 -4.45 -6.92 11.86
N ASP A 99 -5.12 -6.10 11.05
CA ASP A 99 -4.99 -4.64 11.07
C ASP A 99 -3.51 -4.20 11.12
N PHE A 100 -2.75 -4.63 10.11
CA PHE A 100 -1.30 -4.45 10.02
C PHE A 100 -0.51 -4.96 11.24
N GLY A 101 -1.02 -5.98 11.92
CA GLY A 101 -0.41 -6.58 13.11
C GLY A 101 -0.85 -5.94 14.43
N PHE A 102 -1.80 -5.01 14.41
CA PHE A 102 -2.41 -4.45 15.62
C PHE A 102 -3.20 -5.52 16.38
N TYR A 103 -3.97 -6.32 15.66
CA TYR A 103 -4.60 -7.51 16.21
C TYR A 103 -3.68 -8.72 16.01
N GLY A 104 -3.32 -9.37 17.11
CA GLY A 104 -2.76 -10.71 17.03
C GLY A 104 -3.83 -11.68 16.51
N ASN A 105 -3.47 -12.60 15.62
CA ASN A 105 -4.39 -13.63 15.10
C ASN A 105 -4.78 -14.71 16.14
N GLY A 106 -4.61 -14.42 17.44
CA GLY A 106 -4.77 -15.37 18.54
C GLY A 106 -4.04 -16.70 18.31
N ASP A 107 -4.57 -17.77 18.92
CA ASP A 107 -4.11 -19.15 18.73
C ASP A 107 -4.62 -19.78 17.42
N HIS A 108 -5.53 -19.10 16.71
CA HIS A 108 -6.19 -19.66 15.52
C HIS A 108 -5.43 -19.38 14.21
N GLY A 109 -4.55 -18.37 14.19
CA GLY A 109 -3.77 -18.04 13.00
C GLY A 109 -4.62 -17.77 11.76
N LEU A 110 -3.96 -17.74 10.59
CA LEU A 110 -4.64 -17.68 9.29
C LEU A 110 -4.20 -18.86 8.41
N PRO A 111 -4.45 -20.12 8.82
CA PRO A 111 -3.90 -21.29 8.16
C PRO A 111 -4.31 -21.37 6.68
N GLU A 112 -5.55 -20.96 6.36
CA GLU A 112 -6.07 -20.93 5.00
C GLU A 112 -5.37 -19.86 4.14
N ALA A 113 -5.22 -18.64 4.66
CA ALA A 113 -4.50 -17.58 3.95
C ALA A 113 -3.02 -17.95 3.73
N TRP A 114 -2.41 -18.63 4.70
CA TRP A 114 -1.04 -19.13 4.58
C TRP A 114 -0.92 -20.30 3.59
N ALA A 115 -1.91 -21.18 3.53
CA ALA A 115 -1.95 -22.24 2.52
C ALA A 115 -2.08 -21.65 1.10
N GLU A 116 -2.94 -20.64 0.91
CA GLU A 116 -3.05 -19.91 -0.35
C GLU A 116 -1.72 -19.22 -0.72
N ALA A 117 -1.09 -18.53 0.24
CA ALA A 117 0.19 -17.87 0.02
C ALA A 117 1.28 -18.87 -0.42
N ARG A 118 1.38 -20.03 0.25
CA ARG A 118 2.33 -21.09 -0.11
C ARG A 118 2.07 -21.62 -1.51
N ALA A 119 0.81 -21.89 -1.85
CA ALA A 119 0.44 -22.34 -3.20
C ALA A 119 0.84 -21.34 -4.29
N LEU A 120 0.66 -20.03 -4.04
CA LEU A 120 0.99 -18.96 -5.00
C LEU A 120 2.50 -18.82 -5.26
N VAL A 121 3.35 -19.20 -4.30
CA VAL A 121 4.82 -19.20 -4.46
C VAL A 121 5.40 -20.58 -4.80
N GLY A 122 4.55 -21.57 -5.08
CA GLY A 122 4.96 -22.93 -5.45
C GLY A 122 5.49 -23.77 -4.27
N GLN A 123 5.17 -23.41 -3.03
CA GLN A 123 5.48 -24.19 -1.85
C GLN A 123 4.34 -25.18 -1.51
N PRO A 124 4.66 -26.33 -0.89
CA PRO A 124 3.64 -27.23 -0.39
C PRO A 124 2.81 -26.56 0.72
N ALA A 125 1.50 -26.81 0.72
CA ALA A 125 0.56 -26.28 1.69
C ALA A 125 0.81 -26.80 3.11
#